data_AF-A0A6H2CZS5-F1
#
_entry.id   AF-A0A6H2CZS5-F1
#
_cell.length_a   1.000
_cell.length_b   1.000
_cell.length_c   1.000
_cell.angle_alpha   90.00
_cell.angle_beta   90.00
_cell.angle_gamma   90.00
#
_symmetry.space_group_name_H-M   'P 1'
#
loop_
_entity.id
_entity.type
_entity.pdbx_description
1 polymer ?
#
loop_
_entity_poly.entity_id
_entity_poly.type
_entity_poly.pdbx_seq_one_letter_code
_entity_poly.pdbx_strand_id
1 'polypeptide(L)'
;MTLQTTDMAHSTLCVGISMHHSPNETGLQVLDKQLSCSLGLTRQLVGVTFHFSRDSFEQSDANLTRKPLTYCSLVRMASSGLSRKAGFEEISCPGAKRALGLEPVNEEFRSGQRYMSLGLYKDLECARKTSAVVSIMDRQIHGVSMEPLSDCSHAPHVVIAICNPNQSMRLVQGYIHENGPIDSMRSMGQQGLCAELTVHPYLTGEPNVSLLCSNTRYISAWDDNELGVGIPAASLASITDGVLKTINAAESDANKDIIIDRAQAMGFDLGITKGTAYYQSPKKTVPDSSLPPSPNPDPTPKSQRIAIKVHSVSKSHTQQSGSSIKVLDTVSLEVHEQEFLTFVGPSGCGKSTLLNLMAGRYAPDSGTISLPGSRPQNGLNLGFISQADTLLPWRTVRKNVELGLEIRKVPTRERHRTADRLMEQVGLLEFANSYPFELSGGMKQRASVIRALAYDPDVIFMDEPFVGLDVQTRDALEQDILTLWLEHKKTIVMVTHDLGEAITLSDRVILFSGRPATIKAEYDIPLPRPRSVVESKFTDEFVSIHKRIWQDLSAEVLNESQGGEHA
;
A
#
# COMPACT_ATOMS: atom_id res chain seq x y z
N MET A 1 -20.61 24.85 54.70
CA MET A 1 -21.60 25.38 53.74
C MET A 1 -21.09 25.05 52.37
N THR A 2 -21.88 24.29 51.62
CA THR A 2 -21.58 23.64 50.34
C THR A 2 -22.48 24.27 49.27
N LEU A 3 -22.13 24.07 47.99
CA LEU A 3 -22.95 24.24 46.76
C LEU A 3 -23.08 25.71 46.26
N GLN A 4 -23.10 26.07 44.96
CA GLN A 4 -22.98 25.42 43.65
C GLN A 4 -23.02 26.50 42.54
N THR A 5 -22.43 26.22 41.34
CA THR A 5 -22.79 26.63 39.94
C THR A 5 -22.82 28.14 39.55
N THR A 6 -22.43 28.64 38.36
CA THR A 6 -22.39 28.12 36.97
C THR A 6 -21.68 29.11 36.00
N ASP A 7 -21.37 28.64 34.78
CA ASP A 7 -20.70 29.19 33.58
C ASP A 7 -21.04 30.61 33.04
N MET A 8 -20.05 31.27 32.39
CA MET A 8 -19.95 31.55 30.92
C MET A 8 -18.94 32.68 30.57
N ALA A 9 -18.27 32.52 29.41
CA ALA A 9 -17.76 33.53 28.46
C ALA A 9 -16.29 34.08 28.51
N HIS A 10 -15.53 33.65 27.48
CA HIS A 10 -14.49 34.30 26.67
C HIS A 10 -13.01 34.51 27.11
N SER A 11 -12.15 33.84 26.32
CA SER A 11 -10.81 34.18 25.82
C SER A 11 -9.57 33.81 26.65
N THR A 12 -8.80 32.81 26.18
CA THR A 12 -7.39 33.02 25.81
C THR A 12 -7.00 32.06 24.68
N LEU A 13 -6.69 32.71 23.56
CA LEU A 13 -5.86 32.35 22.42
C LEU A 13 -4.82 31.22 22.70
N CYS A 14 -4.78 30.20 21.85
CA CYS A 14 -3.56 29.46 21.58
C CYS A 14 -3.21 29.66 20.10
N VAL A 15 -2.23 30.53 19.86
CA VAL A 15 -1.54 30.67 18.58
C VAL A 15 -0.63 29.45 18.44
N GLY A 16 -1.05 28.49 17.63
CA GLY A 16 -0.16 27.52 17.00
C GLY A 16 0.04 27.98 15.57
N ILE A 17 1.26 28.41 15.24
CA ILE A 17 1.65 28.64 13.86
C ILE A 17 1.55 27.29 13.14
N SER A 18 0.58 27.15 12.25
CA SER A 18 0.63 26.21 11.14
C SER A 18 0.47 27.02 9.88
N MET A 19 1.45 26.96 8.98
CA MET A 19 1.23 27.43 7.63
C MET A 19 0.18 26.52 7.00
N HIS A 20 -0.89 27.16 6.50
CA HIS A 20 -2.00 26.62 5.69
C HIS A 20 -3.35 26.34 6.42
N HIS A 21 -4.10 27.44 6.54
CA HIS A 21 -5.56 27.60 6.50
C HIS A 21 -6.50 26.62 7.23
N SER A 22 -7.08 27.10 8.35
CA SER A 22 -8.46 26.74 8.72
C SER A 22 -9.43 27.42 7.75
N PRO A 23 -10.40 26.71 7.14
CA PRO A 23 -11.26 27.30 6.13
C PRO A 23 -12.37 28.18 6.76
N ASN A 24 -12.34 29.48 6.45
CA ASN A 24 -13.54 30.32 6.46
C ASN A 24 -14.53 29.85 5.38
N GLU A 25 -15.75 30.41 5.31
CA GLU A 25 -16.81 30.08 4.32
C GLU A 25 -16.28 30.00 2.87
N THR A 26 -15.39 30.91 2.49
CA THR A 26 -14.71 30.92 1.17
C THR A 26 -13.74 29.74 0.98
N GLY A 27 -13.14 29.24 2.06
CA GLY A 27 -12.18 28.14 2.04
C GLY A 27 -12.81 26.77 1.77
N LEU A 28 -14.00 26.49 2.31
CA LEU A 28 -14.68 25.21 2.07
C LEU A 28 -15.11 25.06 0.61
N GLN A 29 -15.62 26.14 0.01
CA GLN A 29 -15.99 26.16 -1.42
C GLN A 29 -14.77 25.94 -2.32
N VAL A 30 -13.61 26.49 -1.95
CA VAL A 30 -12.36 26.28 -2.69
C VAL A 30 -11.90 24.83 -2.57
N LEU A 31 -11.91 24.26 -1.37
CA LEU A 31 -11.51 22.87 -1.13
C LEU A 31 -12.43 21.87 -1.86
N ASP A 32 -13.75 22.10 -1.80
CA ASP A 32 -14.74 21.28 -2.52
C ASP A 32 -14.46 21.28 -4.04
N LYS A 33 -14.26 22.46 -4.63
CA LYS A 33 -13.94 22.59 -6.06
C LYS A 33 -12.61 21.93 -6.40
N GLN A 34 -11.56 22.17 -5.62
CA GLN A 34 -10.23 21.60 -5.85
C GLN A 34 -10.27 20.07 -5.84
N LEU A 35 -10.86 19.49 -4.81
CA LEU A 35 -10.93 18.04 -4.64
C LEU A 35 -11.82 17.40 -5.71
N SER A 36 -12.97 18.01 -5.99
CA SER A 36 -13.92 17.54 -7.02
C SER A 36 -13.30 17.56 -8.42
N CYS A 37 -12.59 18.62 -8.80
CA CYS A 37 -11.89 18.71 -10.09
C CYS A 37 -10.81 17.64 -10.21
N SER A 38 -9.95 17.56 -9.19
CA SER A 38 -8.78 16.69 -9.15
C SER A 38 -9.14 15.22 -9.28
N LEU A 39 -10.21 14.80 -8.61
CA LEU A 39 -10.66 13.41 -8.60
C LEU A 39 -11.73 13.12 -9.66
N GLY A 40 -12.35 14.14 -10.26
CA GLY A 40 -13.47 13.96 -11.17
C GLY A 40 -14.71 13.42 -10.45
N LEU A 41 -15.01 13.98 -9.28
CA LEU A 41 -16.19 13.58 -8.52
C LEU A 41 -17.45 14.02 -9.27
N THR A 42 -18.37 13.07 -9.47
CA THR A 42 -19.66 13.33 -10.15
C THR A 42 -20.74 13.80 -9.17
N ARG A 43 -20.47 13.71 -7.87
CA ARG A 43 -21.37 14.08 -6.78
C ARG A 43 -20.70 15.12 -5.90
N GLN A 44 -21.49 16.02 -5.36
CA GLN A 44 -21.00 17.01 -4.40
C GLN A 44 -20.60 16.32 -3.10
N LEU A 45 -19.54 16.84 -2.48
CA LEU A 45 -19.18 16.45 -1.12
C LEU A 45 -20.31 16.86 -0.17
N VAL A 46 -20.62 16.00 0.79
CA VAL A 46 -21.71 16.24 1.75
C VAL A 46 -21.11 16.62 3.09
N GLY A 47 -21.41 17.82 3.56
CA GLY A 47 -21.11 18.25 4.92
C GLY A 47 -22.16 17.69 5.88
N VAL A 48 -21.70 17.10 6.99
CA VAL A 48 -22.54 16.58 8.07
C VAL A 48 -22.22 17.31 9.37
N THR A 49 -23.23 17.95 9.95
CA THR A 49 -23.13 18.67 11.22
C THR A 49 -23.96 17.97 12.29
N PHE A 50 -23.32 17.61 13.41
CA PHE A 50 -23.99 17.04 14.57
C PHE A 50 -24.47 18.15 15.51
N HIS A 51 -25.75 18.09 15.90
CA HIS A 51 -26.33 19.04 16.84
C HIS A 51 -26.59 18.36 18.18
N PHE A 52 -25.88 18.76 19.22
CA PHE A 52 -26.00 18.17 20.57
C PHE A 52 -27.13 18.78 21.39
N SER A 53 -27.56 20.02 21.07
CA SER A 53 -28.68 20.69 21.71
C SER A 53 -29.81 20.96 20.72
N ARG A 54 -31.02 21.07 21.24
CA ARG A 54 -32.20 21.47 20.47
C ARG A 54 -32.03 22.85 19.85
N ASP A 55 -31.51 23.81 20.62
CA ASP A 55 -31.31 25.19 20.16
C ASP A 55 -30.37 25.25 18.94
N SER A 56 -29.25 24.52 18.98
CA SER A 56 -28.32 24.45 17.86
C SER A 56 -28.96 23.81 16.61
N PHE A 57 -29.80 22.80 16.81
CA PHE A 57 -30.52 22.15 15.72
C PHE A 57 -31.55 23.08 15.09
N GLU A 58 -32.31 23.84 15.89
CA GLU A 58 -33.31 24.78 15.42
C GLU A 58 -32.67 25.95 14.67
N GLN A 59 -31.50 26.44 15.13
CA GLN A 59 -30.73 27.54 14.52
C GLN A 59 -30.02 27.18 13.20
N SER A 60 -29.89 25.90 12.86
CA SER A 60 -29.30 25.49 11.57
C SER A 60 -30.12 25.98 10.38
N ASP A 61 -29.44 26.52 9.38
CA ASP A 61 -30.02 27.05 8.13
C ASP A 61 -30.67 25.96 7.25
N ALA A 62 -30.35 24.69 7.49
CA ALA A 62 -30.91 23.58 6.75
C ALA A 62 -32.42 23.38 7.04
N ASN A 63 -33.18 23.08 5.99
CA ASN A 63 -34.61 22.86 6.11
C ASN A 63 -34.93 21.51 6.79
N LEU A 64 -35.83 21.52 7.78
CA LEU A 64 -36.33 20.29 8.39
C LEU A 64 -37.05 19.43 7.34
N THR A 65 -36.82 18.12 7.36
CA THR A 65 -37.52 17.22 6.45
C THR A 65 -39.00 17.09 6.79
N ARG A 66 -39.86 17.23 5.78
CA ARG A 66 -41.32 17.15 5.95
C ARG A 66 -41.86 15.74 6.18
N LYS A 67 -41.10 14.70 5.84
CA LYS A 67 -41.46 13.29 6.00
C LYS A 67 -40.25 12.53 6.54
N PRO A 68 -40.46 11.43 7.29
CA PRO A 68 -39.36 10.60 7.75
C PRO A 68 -38.55 10.05 6.56
N LEU A 69 -37.24 10.26 6.57
CA LEU A 69 -36.30 9.83 5.53
C LEU A 69 -35.21 8.94 6.12
N THR A 70 -34.62 8.09 5.28
CA THR A 70 -33.44 7.34 5.69
C THR A 70 -32.21 8.25 5.68
N TYR A 71 -31.20 7.92 6.49
CA TYR A 71 -29.92 8.63 6.49
C TYR A 71 -29.31 8.69 5.09
N CYS A 72 -29.33 7.57 4.37
CA CYS A 72 -28.77 7.47 3.03
C CYS A 72 -29.52 8.37 2.02
N SER A 73 -30.83 8.53 2.18
CA SER A 73 -31.64 9.47 1.38
C SER A 73 -31.25 10.93 1.64
N LEU A 74 -30.97 11.30 2.89
CA LEU A 74 -30.50 12.65 3.24
C LEU A 74 -29.15 12.95 2.58
N VAL A 75 -28.19 12.02 2.67
CA VAL A 75 -26.88 12.13 2.00
C VAL A 75 -27.04 12.25 0.49
N ARG A 76 -27.91 11.43 -0.11
CA ARG A 76 -28.22 11.51 -1.55
C ARG A 76 -28.76 12.89 -1.93
N MET A 77 -29.69 13.44 -1.16
CA MET A 77 -30.25 14.77 -1.41
C MET A 77 -29.18 15.86 -1.31
N ALA A 78 -28.36 15.82 -0.26
CA ALA A 78 -27.27 16.79 -0.08
C ALA A 78 -26.23 16.70 -1.20
N SER A 79 -25.82 15.49 -1.61
CA SER A 79 -24.88 15.31 -2.74
C SER A 79 -25.44 15.75 -4.10
N SER A 80 -26.73 16.02 -4.15
CA SER A 80 -27.45 16.56 -5.33
C SER A 80 -27.87 18.03 -5.15
N GLY A 81 -27.33 18.74 -4.15
CA GLY A 81 -27.56 20.18 -3.96
C GLY A 81 -28.67 20.57 -2.97
N LEU A 82 -29.21 19.63 -2.17
CA LEU A 82 -30.33 19.92 -1.28
C LEU A 82 -29.97 19.79 0.21
N SER A 83 -29.83 20.93 0.89
CA SER A 83 -29.64 21.01 2.35
C SER A 83 -30.87 20.58 3.15
N ARG A 84 -30.69 19.64 4.09
CA ARG A 84 -31.75 19.13 4.98
C ARG A 84 -31.23 18.86 6.38
N LYS A 85 -32.07 19.04 7.39
CA LYS A 85 -31.83 18.56 8.76
C LYS A 85 -32.89 17.56 9.21
N ALA A 86 -32.49 16.62 10.06
CA ALA A 86 -33.37 15.58 10.58
C ALA A 86 -33.00 15.25 12.04
N GLY A 87 -34.02 15.18 12.91
CA GLY A 87 -33.90 14.76 14.29
C GLY A 87 -34.37 13.32 14.51
N PHE A 88 -34.70 13.01 15.76
CA PHE A 88 -35.15 11.69 16.17
C PHE A 88 -36.42 11.21 15.44
N GLU A 89 -37.39 12.10 15.21
CA GLU A 89 -38.68 11.72 14.61
C GLU A 89 -38.56 11.59 13.08
N GLU A 90 -37.64 12.31 12.47
CA GLU A 90 -37.47 12.39 11.03
C GLU A 90 -36.56 11.31 10.43
N ILE A 91 -35.68 10.67 11.22
CA ILE A 91 -34.85 9.57 10.70
C ILE A 91 -35.62 8.24 10.78
N SER A 92 -35.91 7.64 9.63
CA SER A 92 -36.73 6.42 9.56
C SER A 92 -35.94 5.11 9.72
N CYS A 93 -34.61 5.15 9.65
CA CYS A 93 -33.76 3.96 9.75
C CYS A 93 -33.34 3.69 11.21
N PRO A 94 -33.76 2.57 11.83
CA PRO A 94 -33.38 2.23 13.21
C PRO A 94 -31.87 1.99 13.38
N GLY A 95 -31.20 1.48 12.34
CA GLY A 95 -29.75 1.30 12.34
C GLY A 95 -29.01 2.64 12.44
N ALA A 96 -29.48 3.65 11.70
CA ALA A 96 -28.92 4.99 11.75
C ALA A 96 -29.21 5.68 13.09
N LYS A 97 -30.42 5.51 13.62
CA LYS A 97 -30.77 6.02 14.95
C LYS A 97 -29.83 5.50 16.03
N ARG A 98 -29.55 4.19 16.03
CA ARG A 98 -28.59 3.59 16.95
C ARG A 98 -27.17 4.10 16.72
N ALA A 99 -26.67 4.07 15.48
CA ALA A 99 -25.30 4.46 15.15
C ALA A 99 -24.98 5.92 15.55
N LEU A 100 -25.92 6.82 15.34
CA LEU A 100 -25.81 8.24 15.66
C LEU A 100 -26.17 8.59 17.11
N GLY A 101 -26.42 7.60 17.97
CA GLY A 101 -26.79 7.83 19.36
C GLY A 101 -28.17 8.48 19.57
N LEU A 102 -29.04 8.43 18.56
CA LEU A 102 -30.43 8.92 18.66
C LEU A 102 -31.32 7.94 19.44
N GLU A 103 -31.00 6.65 19.44
CA GLU A 103 -31.72 5.60 20.19
C GLU A 103 -30.73 4.72 20.97
N PRO A 104 -31.04 4.31 22.22
CA PRO A 104 -30.17 3.43 23.00
C PRO A 104 -29.99 2.06 22.34
N VAL A 105 -28.76 1.53 22.44
CA VAL A 105 -28.41 0.22 21.89
C VAL A 105 -28.53 -0.83 22.97
N ASN A 106 -29.52 -1.72 22.83
CA ASN A 106 -29.77 -2.81 23.76
C ASN A 106 -28.73 -3.94 23.65
N GLU A 107 -28.73 -4.84 24.65
CA GLU A 107 -27.75 -5.93 24.74
C GLU A 107 -27.87 -6.96 23.60
N GLU A 108 -29.05 -7.13 23.00
CA GLU A 108 -29.23 -8.05 21.87
C GLU A 108 -28.48 -7.58 20.61
N PHE A 109 -28.36 -6.26 20.41
CA PHE A 109 -27.55 -5.69 19.32
C PHE A 109 -26.05 -5.73 19.63
N ARG A 110 -25.66 -5.39 20.87
CA ARG A 110 -24.26 -5.46 21.33
C ARG A 110 -23.70 -6.87 21.26
N SER A 111 -24.49 -7.86 21.65
CA SER A 111 -24.11 -9.28 21.66
C SER A 111 -24.25 -9.97 20.30
N GLY A 112 -24.63 -9.27 19.24
CA GLY A 112 -24.83 -9.83 17.90
C GLY A 112 -26.04 -10.76 17.74
N GLN A 113 -26.74 -11.10 18.84
CA GLN A 113 -27.89 -12.01 18.85
C GLN A 113 -29.00 -11.54 17.92
N ARG A 114 -29.28 -10.24 17.91
CA ARG A 114 -30.32 -9.69 17.05
C ARG A 114 -29.98 -9.81 15.58
N TYR A 115 -28.74 -9.55 15.18
CA TYR A 115 -28.32 -9.68 13.78
C TYR A 115 -28.32 -11.15 13.31
N MET A 116 -27.95 -12.08 14.19
CA MET A 116 -28.09 -13.52 13.92
C MET A 116 -29.57 -13.91 13.71
N SER A 117 -30.48 -13.42 14.53
CA SER A 117 -31.93 -13.69 14.39
C SER A 117 -32.53 -13.16 13.09
N LEU A 118 -31.91 -12.15 12.49
CA LEU A 118 -32.30 -11.57 11.20
C LEU A 118 -31.65 -12.29 10.00
N GLY A 119 -30.85 -13.34 10.24
CA GLY A 119 -30.19 -14.11 9.19
C GLY A 119 -29.06 -13.37 8.48
N LEU A 120 -28.53 -12.30 9.09
CA LEU A 120 -27.49 -11.47 8.47
C LEU A 120 -26.09 -12.09 8.55
N TYR A 121 -25.89 -13.04 9.44
CA TYR A 121 -24.62 -13.73 9.63
C TYR A 121 -24.83 -15.24 9.69
N LYS A 122 -23.82 -16.00 9.28
CA LYS A 122 -23.85 -17.47 9.25
C LYS A 122 -23.98 -18.12 10.63
N ASP A 123 -23.40 -17.50 11.65
CA ASP A 123 -23.35 -18.00 13.02
C ASP A 123 -23.25 -16.84 14.03
N LEU A 124 -23.58 -17.13 15.29
CA LEU A 124 -23.59 -16.14 16.37
C LEU A 124 -22.19 -15.63 16.71
N GLU A 125 -21.15 -16.43 16.47
CA GLU A 125 -19.76 -16.03 16.74
C GLU A 125 -19.33 -14.91 15.77
N CYS A 126 -19.64 -15.06 14.48
CA CYS A 126 -19.44 -14.04 13.46
C CYS A 126 -20.24 -12.77 13.78
N ALA A 127 -21.51 -12.93 14.18
CA ALA A 127 -22.34 -11.80 14.58
C ALA A 127 -21.76 -11.05 15.80
N ARG A 128 -21.26 -11.75 16.82
CA ARG A 128 -20.60 -11.16 18.00
C ARG A 128 -19.32 -10.41 17.64
N LYS A 129 -18.43 -11.05 16.88
CA LYS A 129 -17.17 -10.44 16.42
C LYS A 129 -17.43 -9.16 15.63
N THR A 130 -18.45 -9.18 14.77
CA THR A 130 -18.83 -8.02 13.96
C THR A 130 -19.47 -6.92 14.82
N SER A 131 -20.41 -7.25 15.71
CA SER A 131 -21.03 -6.27 16.62
C SER A 131 -20.02 -5.60 17.55
N ALA A 132 -19.00 -6.34 18.02
CA ALA A 132 -17.98 -5.82 18.94
C ALA A 132 -17.11 -4.71 18.31
N VAL A 133 -17.07 -4.64 16.98
CA VAL A 133 -16.28 -3.64 16.25
C VAL A 133 -17.15 -2.57 15.59
N VAL A 134 -18.46 -2.50 15.81
CA VAL A 134 -19.28 -1.39 15.30
C VAL A 134 -19.05 -0.13 16.15
N SER A 135 -18.68 0.97 15.52
CA SER A 135 -18.58 2.28 16.20
C SER A 135 -19.95 2.92 16.34
N ILE A 136 -20.25 3.40 17.54
CA ILE A 136 -21.52 4.05 17.89
C ILE A 136 -21.19 5.35 18.63
N MET A 137 -21.89 6.44 18.32
CA MET A 137 -21.70 7.69 19.07
C MET A 137 -22.06 7.46 20.53
N ASP A 138 -21.09 7.71 21.40
CA ASP A 138 -21.22 7.62 22.85
C ASP A 138 -22.00 8.82 23.44
N ARG A 139 -22.03 9.93 22.70
CA ARG A 139 -22.82 11.12 23.00
C ARG A 139 -24.12 11.13 22.22
N GLN A 140 -25.21 11.30 22.95
CA GLN A 140 -26.52 11.52 22.36
C GLN A 140 -26.57 12.88 21.66
N ILE A 141 -26.89 12.87 20.37
CA ILE A 141 -27.17 14.07 19.59
C ILE A 141 -28.69 14.29 19.52
N HIS A 142 -29.11 15.53 19.28
CA HIS A 142 -30.50 15.87 19.01
C HIS A 142 -30.88 15.59 17.53
N GLY A 143 -29.94 15.84 16.62
CA GLY A 143 -30.14 15.63 15.19
C GLY A 143 -28.90 15.97 14.37
N VAL A 144 -29.04 15.88 13.05
CA VAL A 144 -27.98 16.21 12.08
C VAL A 144 -28.48 17.16 11.00
N SER A 145 -27.61 18.05 10.51
CA SER A 145 -27.78 18.71 9.22
C SER A 145 -26.88 18.07 8.16
N MET A 146 -27.39 17.95 6.93
CA MET A 146 -26.68 17.45 5.77
C MET A 146 -26.88 18.40 4.60
N GLU A 147 -25.77 18.90 4.09
CA GLU A 147 -25.75 20.01 3.14
C GLU A 147 -24.65 19.75 2.11
N PRO A 148 -24.76 20.25 0.88
CA PRO A 148 -23.59 20.36 0.01
C PRO A 148 -22.48 21.07 0.76
N LEU A 149 -21.25 20.57 0.67
CA LEU A 149 -20.12 21.16 1.39
C LEU A 149 -19.92 22.65 1.04
N SER A 150 -20.23 23.02 -0.20
CA SER A 150 -20.20 24.41 -0.68
C SER A 150 -21.19 25.35 0.02
N ASP A 151 -22.25 24.79 0.60
CA ASP A 151 -23.40 25.51 1.14
C ASP A 151 -23.36 25.55 2.68
N CYS A 152 -22.38 24.89 3.32
CA CYS A 152 -22.22 24.90 4.77
C CYS A 152 -21.76 26.29 5.26
N SER A 153 -22.56 26.93 6.12
CA SER A 153 -22.22 28.23 6.72
C SER A 153 -21.03 28.15 7.70
N HIS A 154 -20.74 26.97 8.22
CA HIS A 154 -19.61 26.68 9.11
C HIS A 154 -18.97 25.35 8.69
N ALA A 155 -17.70 25.13 9.07
CA ALA A 155 -17.05 23.84 8.84
C ALA A 155 -17.89 22.71 9.47
N PRO A 156 -18.33 21.72 8.67
CA PRO A 156 -19.06 20.58 9.21
C PRO A 156 -18.15 19.76 10.14
N HIS A 157 -18.70 18.78 10.83
CA HIS A 157 -17.86 17.90 11.65
C HIS A 157 -17.23 16.80 10.80
N VAL A 158 -17.99 16.27 9.84
CA VAL A 158 -17.56 15.21 8.92
C VAL A 158 -17.99 15.58 7.51
N VAL A 159 -17.14 15.29 6.54
CA VAL A 159 -17.39 15.40 5.11
C VAL A 159 -17.48 14.00 4.53
N ILE A 160 -18.48 13.74 3.71
CA ILE A 160 -18.66 12.45 3.05
C ILE A 160 -18.47 12.62 1.56
N ALA A 161 -17.57 11.81 1.00
CA ALA A 161 -17.36 11.66 -0.43
C ALA A 161 -17.91 10.30 -0.89
N ILE A 162 -18.78 10.28 -1.90
CA ILE A 162 -19.20 9.04 -2.57
C ILE A 162 -18.52 9.00 -3.93
N CYS A 163 -17.66 8.02 -4.14
CA CYS A 163 -16.74 7.99 -5.28
C CYS A 163 -16.37 6.55 -5.66
N ASN A 164 -15.71 6.34 -6.80
CA ASN A 164 -15.26 5.01 -7.20
C ASN A 164 -14.02 4.54 -6.41
N PRO A 165 -13.58 3.27 -6.53
CA PRO A 165 -12.46 2.77 -5.75
C PRO A 165 -11.14 3.49 -6.04
N ASN A 166 -10.90 3.90 -7.28
CA ASN A 166 -9.70 4.65 -7.66
C ASN A 166 -9.66 6.02 -6.98
N GLN A 167 -10.78 6.74 -6.97
CA GLN A 167 -10.93 8.04 -6.30
C GLN A 167 -10.80 7.89 -4.77
N SER A 168 -11.36 6.82 -4.21
CA SER A 168 -11.22 6.51 -2.77
C SER A 168 -9.75 6.29 -2.41
N MET A 169 -9.01 5.52 -3.21
CA MET A 169 -7.58 5.30 -3.02
C MET A 169 -6.77 6.59 -3.13
N ARG A 170 -7.15 7.50 -4.03
CA ARG A 170 -6.52 8.82 -4.15
C ARG A 170 -6.74 9.67 -2.89
N LEU A 171 -7.95 9.69 -2.32
CA LEU A 171 -8.23 10.38 -1.06
C LEU A 171 -7.39 9.83 0.09
N VAL A 172 -7.26 8.50 0.17
CA VAL A 172 -6.42 7.82 1.17
C VAL A 172 -4.95 8.18 0.97
N GLN A 173 -4.45 8.14 -0.26
CA GLN A 173 -3.07 8.53 -0.59
C GLN A 173 -2.78 9.98 -0.21
N GLY A 174 -3.72 10.89 -0.51
CA GLY A 174 -3.59 12.29 -0.13
C GLY A 174 -3.56 12.49 1.38
N TYR A 175 -4.41 11.79 2.12
CA TYR A 175 -4.34 11.77 3.59
C TYR A 175 -2.96 11.29 4.08
N ILE A 176 -2.50 10.14 3.57
CA ILE A 176 -1.25 9.51 3.99
C ILE A 176 -0.03 10.38 3.68
N HIS A 177 -0.07 11.11 2.57
CA HIS A 177 1.01 12.02 2.19
C HIS A 177 1.27 13.09 3.25
N GLU A 178 0.21 13.70 3.79
CA GLU A 178 0.32 14.77 4.79
C GLU A 178 0.36 14.26 6.24
N ASN A 179 -0.34 13.17 6.55
CA ASN A 179 -0.59 12.74 7.93
C ASN A 179 0.05 11.40 8.30
N GLY A 180 0.66 10.67 7.35
CA GLY A 180 1.20 9.33 7.58
C GLY A 180 0.15 8.22 7.49
N PRO A 181 0.53 6.95 7.78
CA PRO A 181 -0.36 5.81 7.60
C PRO A 181 -1.62 5.90 8.49
N ILE A 182 -2.75 5.42 7.96
CA ILE A 182 -4.00 5.30 8.71
C ILE A 182 -3.93 4.03 9.57
N ASP A 183 -4.06 4.16 10.89
CA ASP A 183 -3.90 3.04 11.82
C ASP A 183 -5.04 2.02 11.74
N SER A 184 -6.22 2.41 11.23
CA SER A 184 -7.43 1.60 11.37
C SER A 184 -8.46 1.68 10.24
N MET A 185 -8.03 1.56 8.97
CA MET A 185 -9.00 1.53 7.86
C MET A 185 -9.90 0.30 7.94
N ARG A 186 -11.22 0.52 8.04
CA ARG A 186 -12.21 -0.56 8.17
C ARG A 186 -12.86 -0.84 6.82
N SER A 187 -13.04 -2.11 6.48
CA SER A 187 -13.84 -2.52 5.34
C SER A 187 -14.84 -3.59 5.78
N MET A 188 -16.06 -3.20 6.16
CA MET A 188 -17.13 -4.17 6.42
C MET A 188 -18.34 -3.93 5.49
N GLY A 189 -18.60 -4.88 4.60
CA GLY A 189 -19.60 -4.78 3.53
C GLY A 189 -21.08 -4.78 3.94
N GLN A 190 -21.41 -4.57 5.21
CA GLN A 190 -22.77 -4.70 5.74
C GLN A 190 -23.16 -3.60 6.73
N GLN A 191 -22.26 -2.68 7.09
CA GLN A 191 -22.60 -1.59 8.00
C GLN A 191 -23.16 -0.40 7.20
N GLY A 192 -24.22 0.23 7.71
CA GLY A 192 -24.85 1.37 7.04
C GLY A 192 -23.92 2.58 7.01
N LEU A 193 -24.13 3.47 6.04
CA LEU A 193 -23.30 4.68 5.85
C LEU A 193 -23.16 5.53 7.13
N CYS A 194 -24.21 5.57 7.94
CA CYS A 194 -24.31 6.30 9.22
C CYS A 194 -23.45 5.76 10.38
N ALA A 195 -22.75 4.63 10.22
CA ALA A 195 -21.83 4.12 11.24
C ALA A 195 -20.38 4.35 10.82
N GLU A 196 -20.01 3.84 9.65
CA GLU A 196 -18.62 3.84 9.20
C GLU A 196 -18.13 5.19 8.71
N LEU A 197 -18.97 5.96 8.00
CA LEU A 197 -18.53 7.21 7.38
C LEU A 197 -18.77 8.45 8.23
N THR A 198 -19.40 8.28 9.40
CA THR A 198 -19.83 9.42 10.23
C THR A 198 -19.33 9.28 11.65
N VAL A 199 -19.53 8.13 12.29
CA VAL A 199 -19.16 7.94 13.70
C VAL A 199 -17.65 7.79 13.85
N HIS A 200 -17.02 6.96 13.02
CA HIS A 200 -15.58 6.71 13.12
C HIS A 200 -14.76 7.99 12.90
N PRO A 201 -14.95 8.75 11.81
CA PRO A 201 -14.15 9.96 11.59
C PRO A 201 -14.39 11.03 12.65
N TYR A 202 -15.63 11.10 13.17
CA TYR A 202 -15.96 12.00 14.26
C TYR A 202 -15.22 11.67 15.56
N LEU A 203 -15.16 10.38 15.94
CA LEU A 203 -14.55 9.96 17.21
C LEU A 203 -13.03 9.90 17.16
N THR A 204 -12.46 9.49 16.03
CA THR A 204 -11.03 9.21 15.89
C THR A 204 -10.25 10.38 15.30
N GLY A 205 -10.90 11.28 14.57
CA GLY A 205 -10.21 12.30 13.78
C GLY A 205 -9.48 11.71 12.56
N GLU A 206 -9.76 10.46 12.19
CA GLU A 206 -9.17 9.78 11.03
C GLU A 206 -10.23 9.54 9.94
N PRO A 207 -9.85 9.62 8.66
CA PRO A 207 -10.76 9.23 7.59
C PRO A 207 -11.03 7.73 7.62
N ASN A 208 -12.21 7.33 7.15
CA ASN A 208 -12.57 5.93 7.02
C ASN A 208 -13.29 5.67 5.69
N VAL A 209 -13.12 4.46 5.15
CA VAL A 209 -13.76 4.02 3.91
C VAL A 209 -14.87 3.02 4.26
N SER A 210 -15.94 2.98 3.48
CA SER A 210 -17.04 2.04 3.67
C SER A 210 -17.47 1.41 2.35
N LEU A 211 -17.65 0.10 2.39
CA LEU A 211 -18.32 -0.66 1.35
C LEU A 211 -19.84 -0.51 1.57
N LEU A 212 -20.47 0.34 0.75
CA LEU A 212 -21.88 0.67 0.90
C LEU A 212 -22.73 -0.61 0.81
N CYS A 213 -23.53 -0.89 1.85
CA CYS A 213 -24.35 -2.10 1.89
C CYS A 213 -25.47 -2.08 0.83
N SER A 214 -25.98 -3.25 0.43
CA SER A 214 -26.96 -3.38 -0.65
C SER A 214 -28.22 -2.53 -0.46
N ASN A 215 -28.72 -2.43 0.78
CA ASN A 215 -29.91 -1.62 1.08
C ASN A 215 -29.65 -0.12 0.91
N THR A 216 -28.44 0.32 1.28
CA THR A 216 -27.99 1.70 1.08
C THR A 216 -27.88 2.02 -0.41
N ARG A 217 -27.30 1.12 -1.21
CA ARG A 217 -27.20 1.26 -2.67
C ARG A 217 -28.56 1.36 -3.33
N TYR A 218 -29.49 0.47 -2.95
CA TYR A 218 -30.85 0.44 -3.51
C TYR A 218 -31.62 1.74 -3.23
N ILE A 219 -31.69 2.16 -1.95
CA ILE A 219 -32.47 3.34 -1.55
C ILE A 219 -31.88 4.63 -2.14
N SER A 220 -30.55 4.71 -2.21
CA SER A 220 -29.89 5.91 -2.72
C SER A 220 -29.61 5.89 -4.22
N ALA A 221 -29.92 4.79 -4.91
CA ALA A 221 -29.60 4.57 -6.32
C ALA A 221 -28.11 4.82 -6.62
N TRP A 222 -27.25 4.17 -5.83
CA TRP A 222 -25.78 4.23 -5.99
C TRP A 222 -25.28 3.05 -6.79
N ASP A 223 -24.24 3.27 -7.59
CA ASP A 223 -23.68 2.24 -8.46
C ASP A 223 -22.95 1.18 -7.63
N ASP A 224 -22.86 -0.05 -8.13
CA ASP A 224 -22.28 -1.19 -7.39
C ASP A 224 -20.80 -0.99 -7.04
N ASN A 225 -20.07 -0.20 -7.84
CA ASN A 225 -18.66 0.10 -7.61
C ASN A 225 -18.42 1.35 -6.74
N GLU A 226 -19.45 2.10 -6.36
CA GLU A 226 -19.26 3.27 -5.51
C GLU A 226 -18.90 2.89 -4.08
N LEU A 227 -17.95 3.62 -3.52
CA LEU A 227 -17.49 3.55 -2.15
C LEU A 227 -17.77 4.88 -1.47
N GLY A 228 -17.96 4.82 -0.16
CA GLY A 228 -18.04 6.02 0.65
C GLY A 228 -16.74 6.26 1.40
N VAL A 229 -16.33 7.53 1.52
CA VAL A 229 -15.21 7.97 2.33
C VAL A 229 -15.69 9.06 3.28
N GLY A 230 -15.54 8.83 4.57
CA GLY A 230 -15.85 9.78 5.64
C GLY A 230 -14.56 10.46 6.06
N ILE A 231 -14.56 11.79 6.05
CA ILE A 231 -13.38 12.63 6.24
C ILE A 231 -13.67 13.62 7.37
N PRO A 232 -12.83 13.72 8.41
CA PRO A 232 -12.96 14.82 9.38
C PRO A 232 -12.76 16.15 8.65
N ALA A 233 -13.68 17.10 8.82
CA ALA A 233 -13.62 18.34 8.04
C ALA A 233 -12.33 19.15 8.28
N ALA A 234 -11.79 19.08 9.50
CA ALA A 234 -10.51 19.71 9.85
C ALA A 234 -9.33 19.17 9.02
N SER A 235 -9.40 17.93 8.57
CA SER A 235 -8.34 17.27 7.78
C SER A 235 -8.52 17.46 6.28
N LEU A 236 -9.65 18.04 5.84
CA LEU A 236 -9.99 18.14 4.42
C LEU A 236 -8.96 18.97 3.63
N ALA A 237 -8.45 20.06 4.22
CA ALA A 237 -7.44 20.89 3.59
C ALA A 237 -6.16 20.09 3.32
N SER A 238 -5.63 19.39 4.32
CA SER A 238 -4.44 18.53 4.17
C SER A 238 -4.68 17.39 3.18
N ILE A 239 -5.87 16.78 3.18
CA ILE A 239 -6.17 15.70 2.23
C ILE A 239 -6.22 16.24 0.80
N THR A 240 -6.82 17.41 0.60
CA THR A 240 -6.91 18.04 -0.72
C THR A 240 -5.53 18.42 -1.23
N ASP A 241 -4.71 19.03 -0.40
CA ASP A 241 -3.31 19.35 -0.73
C ASP A 241 -2.50 18.09 -1.01
N GLY A 242 -2.60 17.06 -0.18
CA GLY A 242 -1.97 15.77 -0.40
C GLY A 242 -2.44 15.06 -1.67
N VAL A 243 -3.73 15.14 -2.01
CA VAL A 243 -4.26 14.64 -3.28
C VAL A 243 -3.60 15.38 -4.44
N LEU A 244 -3.58 16.72 -4.40
CA LEU A 244 -2.92 17.54 -5.42
C LEU A 244 -1.43 17.19 -5.55
N LYS A 245 -0.76 16.98 -4.41
CA LYS A 245 0.65 16.58 -4.32
C LYS A 245 0.97 15.19 -4.84
N THR A 246 -0.02 14.30 -4.79
CA THR A 246 0.11 12.91 -5.25
C THR A 246 -0.45 12.71 -6.66
N ILE A 247 -1.01 13.73 -7.31
CA ILE A 247 -1.28 13.72 -8.75
C ILE A 247 0.05 13.42 -9.46
N ASN A 248 0.11 12.25 -10.10
CA ASN A 248 1.36 11.58 -10.42
C ASN A 248 2.08 12.29 -11.57
N ALA A 249 3.41 12.39 -11.49
CA ALA A 249 4.24 12.78 -12.64
C ALA A 249 4.02 11.87 -13.86
N ALA A 250 3.72 10.58 -13.63
CA ALA A 250 3.48 9.55 -14.64
C ALA A 250 2.02 9.42 -15.11
N GLU A 251 1.09 10.26 -14.62
CA GLU A 251 -0.18 10.43 -15.35
C GLU A 251 0.14 11.03 -16.71
N SER A 252 -0.34 10.37 -17.78
CA SER A 252 -0.16 10.86 -19.14
C SER A 252 -0.64 12.30 -19.24
N ASP A 253 0.00 13.08 -20.10
CA ASP A 253 -0.38 14.49 -20.27
C ASP A 253 -1.86 14.65 -20.65
N ALA A 254 -2.46 13.65 -21.32
CA ALA A 254 -3.89 13.62 -21.61
C ALA A 254 -4.79 13.55 -20.35
N ASN A 255 -4.38 12.82 -19.30
CA ASN A 255 -5.16 12.78 -18.05
C ASN A 255 -5.01 14.09 -17.27
N LYS A 256 -3.83 14.70 -17.29
CA LYS A 256 -3.59 16.03 -16.70
C LYS A 256 -4.39 17.11 -17.45
N ASP A 257 -4.46 17.02 -18.77
CA ASP A 257 -5.31 17.89 -19.60
C ASP A 257 -6.76 17.78 -19.16
N ILE A 258 -7.29 16.58 -18.96
CA ILE A 258 -8.66 16.39 -18.50
C ILE A 258 -8.89 17.06 -17.13
N ILE A 259 -7.92 17.00 -16.21
CA ILE A 259 -8.04 17.64 -14.88
C ILE A 259 -7.98 19.17 -15.00
N ILE A 260 -7.07 19.71 -15.81
CA ILE A 260 -6.92 21.14 -16.06
C ILE A 260 -8.17 21.70 -16.77
N ASP A 261 -8.67 20.99 -17.79
CA ASP A 261 -9.88 21.36 -18.53
C ASP A 261 -11.11 21.40 -17.60
N ARG A 262 -11.25 20.43 -16.70
CA ARG A 262 -12.30 20.44 -15.66
C ARG A 262 -12.18 21.66 -14.75
N ALA A 263 -10.96 21.97 -14.28
CA ALA A 263 -10.71 23.12 -13.42
C ALA A 263 -11.06 24.44 -14.14
N GLN A 264 -10.67 24.57 -15.41
CA GLN A 264 -11.01 25.72 -16.25
C GLN A 264 -12.53 25.84 -16.47
N ALA A 265 -13.22 24.72 -16.74
CA ALA A 265 -14.68 24.70 -16.87
C ALA A 265 -15.40 25.12 -15.57
N MET A 266 -14.78 24.89 -14.41
CA MET A 266 -15.27 25.32 -13.10
C MET A 266 -14.75 26.72 -12.69
N GLY A 267 -14.02 27.41 -13.56
CA GLY A 267 -13.50 28.76 -13.35
C GLY A 267 -12.39 28.82 -12.30
N PHE A 268 -11.58 27.76 -12.17
CA PHE A 268 -10.57 27.62 -11.12
C PHE A 268 -9.21 27.22 -11.70
N ASP A 269 -8.12 27.77 -11.17
CA ASP A 269 -6.75 27.38 -11.51
C ASP A 269 -6.16 26.50 -10.40
N LEU A 270 -5.79 25.27 -10.74
CA LEU A 270 -5.16 24.32 -9.81
C LEU A 270 -3.68 24.62 -9.57
N GLY A 271 -3.07 25.57 -10.29
CA GLY A 271 -1.63 25.83 -10.23
C GLY A 271 -0.79 24.70 -10.84
N ILE A 272 -1.43 23.81 -11.60
CA ILE A 272 -0.81 22.65 -12.25
C ILE A 272 -0.39 23.06 -13.66
N THR A 273 0.92 23.00 -13.93
CA THR A 273 1.46 23.28 -15.27
C THR A 273 1.61 21.97 -16.06
N LYS A 274 1.05 21.92 -17.27
CA LYS A 274 1.18 20.78 -18.18
C LYS A 274 2.65 20.41 -18.40
N GLY A 275 2.97 19.11 -18.41
CA GLY A 275 4.33 18.60 -18.63
C GLY A 275 5.31 18.83 -17.48
N THR A 276 4.87 19.34 -16.32
CA THR A 276 5.75 19.49 -15.14
C THR A 276 5.56 18.35 -14.15
N ALA A 277 6.66 17.91 -13.54
CA ALA A 277 6.65 16.99 -12.42
C ALA A 277 6.37 17.77 -11.12
N TYR A 278 5.50 17.22 -10.29
CA TYR A 278 5.01 17.86 -9.07
C TYR A 278 6.14 18.12 -8.03
N TYR A 279 7.19 17.29 -8.01
CA TYR A 279 8.36 17.49 -7.16
C TYR A 279 9.25 18.62 -7.70
N GLN A 280 8.93 19.86 -7.33
CA GLN A 280 9.94 20.90 -7.28
C GLN A 280 10.75 20.70 -6.00
N SER A 281 11.74 19.80 -6.03
CA SER A 281 12.89 19.96 -5.14
C SER A 281 13.46 21.36 -5.39
N PRO A 282 13.79 22.15 -4.35
CA PRO A 282 14.36 23.47 -4.55
C PRO A 282 15.60 23.34 -5.44
N LYS A 283 15.51 23.87 -6.66
CA LYS A 283 16.63 23.95 -7.59
C LYS A 283 17.74 24.69 -6.86
N LYS A 284 18.78 23.97 -6.42
CA LYS A 284 20.08 24.61 -6.20
C LYS A 284 20.45 25.25 -7.52
N THR A 285 20.53 26.57 -7.52
CA THR A 285 21.04 27.38 -8.61
C THR A 285 22.41 26.83 -9.02
N VAL A 286 22.45 26.22 -10.20
CA VAL A 286 23.70 25.88 -10.89
C VAL A 286 24.24 27.20 -11.45
N PRO A 287 25.43 27.67 -11.05
CA PRO A 287 26.07 28.79 -11.74
C PRO A 287 26.62 28.29 -13.07
N ASP A 288 26.21 28.99 -14.12
CA ASP A 288 26.81 29.19 -15.44
C ASP A 288 27.51 28.03 -16.16
N SER A 289 27.01 27.79 -17.37
CA SER A 289 27.43 26.83 -18.37
C SER A 289 28.85 27.07 -18.87
N SER A 290 29.82 26.31 -18.35
CA SER A 290 31.12 26.11 -19.01
C SER A 290 31.87 24.85 -18.54
N LEU A 291 31.17 23.76 -18.24
CA LEU A 291 31.81 22.47 -18.03
C LEU A 291 31.68 21.59 -19.29
N PRO A 292 32.78 20.94 -19.74
CA PRO A 292 32.76 20.06 -20.91
C PRO A 292 31.81 18.89 -20.67
N PRO A 293 31.28 18.26 -21.74
CA PRO A 293 30.35 17.14 -21.60
C PRO A 293 31.01 16.07 -20.75
N SER A 294 30.40 15.77 -19.60
CA SER A 294 30.81 14.64 -18.79
C SER A 294 30.62 13.37 -19.63
N PRO A 295 31.60 12.46 -19.69
CA PRO A 295 31.46 11.24 -20.47
C PRO A 295 30.28 10.44 -19.93
N ASN A 296 29.38 10.01 -20.82
CA ASN A 296 28.39 8.99 -20.51
C ASN A 296 29.10 7.83 -19.80
N PRO A 297 28.70 7.44 -18.58
CA PRO A 297 29.18 6.19 -18.03
C PRO A 297 28.49 5.08 -18.84
N ASP A 298 29.30 4.39 -19.65
CA ASP A 298 28.91 3.16 -20.33
C ASP A 298 28.22 2.18 -19.37
N PRO A 299 27.29 1.34 -19.88
CA PRO A 299 26.76 0.24 -19.09
C PRO A 299 27.91 -0.59 -18.51
N THR A 300 27.85 -0.86 -17.20
CA THR A 300 28.88 -1.62 -16.48
C THR A 300 29.29 -2.85 -17.29
N PRO A 301 30.58 -3.05 -17.61
CA PRO A 301 31.00 -4.17 -18.45
C PRO A 301 30.65 -5.50 -17.77
N LYS A 302 29.80 -6.30 -18.42
CA LYS A 302 29.39 -7.63 -17.97
C LYS A 302 30.63 -8.49 -17.72
N SER A 303 30.76 -9.05 -16.51
CA SER A 303 31.81 -10.03 -16.22
C SER A 303 31.63 -11.25 -17.12
N GLN A 304 32.66 -11.65 -17.86
CA GLN A 304 32.64 -12.88 -18.67
C GLN A 304 32.81 -14.16 -17.83
N ARG A 305 33.00 -14.05 -16.51
CA ARG A 305 33.18 -15.19 -15.62
C ARG A 305 31.84 -15.72 -15.13
N ILE A 306 31.66 -17.03 -15.24
CA ILE A 306 30.43 -17.72 -14.85
C ILE A 306 30.52 -18.12 -13.37
N ALA A 307 29.58 -17.65 -12.56
CA ALA A 307 29.42 -18.04 -11.16
C ALA A 307 28.67 -19.37 -11.01
N ILE A 308 27.61 -19.57 -11.81
CA ILE A 308 26.80 -20.81 -11.82
C ILE A 308 26.45 -21.16 -13.26
N LYS A 309 26.64 -22.43 -13.62
CA LYS A 309 26.22 -23.00 -14.90
C LYS A 309 25.19 -24.10 -14.68
N VAL A 310 24.01 -23.90 -15.26
CA VAL A 310 22.90 -24.86 -15.29
C VAL A 310 22.84 -25.43 -16.70
N HIS A 311 22.90 -26.76 -16.83
CA HIS A 311 22.92 -27.42 -18.12
C HIS A 311 21.88 -28.54 -18.20
N SER A 312 20.86 -28.33 -19.03
CA SER A 312 19.78 -29.28 -19.36
C SER A 312 19.09 -29.88 -18.12
N VAL A 313 18.86 -29.06 -17.09
CA VAL A 313 18.28 -29.52 -15.82
C VAL A 313 16.80 -29.80 -15.96
N SER A 314 16.39 -30.99 -15.52
CA SER A 314 14.97 -31.36 -15.39
C SER A 314 14.67 -31.80 -13.95
N LYS A 315 13.42 -31.55 -13.52
CA LYS A 315 12.96 -31.95 -12.19
C LYS A 315 11.48 -32.28 -12.19
N SER A 316 11.13 -33.34 -11.50
CA SER A 316 9.75 -33.77 -11.25
C SER A 316 9.49 -33.90 -9.76
N HIS A 317 8.24 -33.71 -9.34
CA HIS A 317 7.77 -33.98 -7.99
C HIS A 317 6.76 -35.12 -8.00
N THR A 318 6.96 -36.10 -7.13
CA THR A 318 6.00 -37.18 -6.91
C THR A 318 4.92 -36.71 -5.95
N GLN A 319 3.66 -36.77 -6.38
CA GLN A 319 2.51 -36.49 -5.52
C GLN A 319 2.22 -37.68 -4.61
N GLN A 320 1.43 -37.47 -3.54
CA GLN A 320 1.02 -38.53 -2.61
C GLN A 320 0.22 -39.65 -3.31
N SER A 321 -0.46 -39.34 -4.41
CA SER A 321 -1.16 -40.27 -5.31
C SER A 321 -0.22 -41.18 -6.11
N GLY A 322 1.09 -40.96 -6.07
CA GLY A 322 2.09 -41.68 -6.87
C GLY A 322 2.28 -41.13 -8.29
N SER A 323 1.46 -40.17 -8.73
CA SER A 323 1.67 -39.45 -9.99
C SER A 323 2.89 -38.53 -9.93
N SER A 324 3.69 -38.52 -10.99
CA SER A 324 4.85 -37.63 -11.12
C SER A 324 4.46 -36.40 -11.95
N ILE A 325 4.69 -35.21 -11.42
CA ILE A 325 4.51 -33.95 -12.14
C ILE A 325 5.88 -33.40 -12.51
N LYS A 326 6.14 -33.29 -13.81
CA LYS A 326 7.35 -32.62 -14.32
C LYS A 326 7.21 -31.12 -14.07
N VAL A 327 8.16 -30.55 -13.32
CA VAL A 327 8.17 -29.13 -12.94
C VAL A 327 9.17 -28.34 -13.75
N LEU A 328 10.37 -28.89 -13.99
CA LEU A 328 11.38 -28.27 -14.87
C LEU A 328 11.67 -29.20 -16.05
N ASP A 329 11.79 -28.62 -17.23
CA ASP A 329 12.16 -29.36 -18.45
C ASP A 329 13.37 -28.74 -19.13
N THR A 330 14.50 -29.46 -19.11
CA THR A 330 15.69 -29.16 -19.93
C THR A 330 16.18 -27.70 -19.81
N VAL A 331 16.14 -27.13 -18.61
CA VAL A 331 16.53 -25.74 -18.35
C VAL A 331 18.05 -25.58 -18.42
N SER A 332 18.52 -24.61 -19.21
CA SER A 332 19.94 -24.27 -19.33
C SER A 332 20.15 -22.76 -19.22
N LEU A 333 20.99 -22.31 -18.30
CA LEU A 333 21.31 -20.90 -18.12
C LEU A 333 22.69 -20.71 -17.48
N GLU A 334 23.24 -19.52 -17.64
CA GLU A 334 24.49 -19.10 -17.00
C GLU A 334 24.25 -17.85 -16.15
N VAL A 335 24.73 -17.89 -14.92
CA VAL A 335 24.78 -16.75 -13.98
C VAL A 335 26.21 -16.26 -13.95
N HIS A 336 26.42 -14.99 -14.25
CA HIS A 336 27.74 -14.36 -14.27
C HIS A 336 28.14 -13.85 -12.88
N GLU A 337 29.44 -13.75 -12.62
CA GLU A 337 29.94 -13.18 -11.38
C GLU A 337 29.53 -11.71 -11.26
N GLN A 338 29.12 -11.31 -10.04
CA GLN A 338 28.71 -9.94 -9.70
C GLN A 338 27.45 -9.47 -10.44
N GLU A 339 26.70 -10.39 -11.04
CA GLU A 339 25.44 -10.11 -11.72
C GLU A 339 24.27 -10.11 -10.73
N PHE A 340 23.29 -9.25 -10.98
CA PHE A 340 21.95 -9.37 -10.39
C PHE A 340 21.00 -9.99 -11.42
N LEU A 341 20.71 -11.29 -11.27
CA LEU A 341 19.85 -12.06 -12.16
C LEU A 341 18.49 -12.32 -11.50
N THR A 342 17.38 -12.07 -12.19
CA THR A 342 16.05 -12.33 -11.64
C THR A 342 15.24 -13.28 -12.53
N PHE A 343 14.52 -14.21 -11.91
CA PHE A 343 13.58 -15.11 -12.54
C PHE A 343 12.15 -14.62 -12.34
N VAL A 344 11.41 -14.48 -13.44
CA VAL A 344 10.00 -14.09 -13.46
C VAL A 344 9.18 -15.12 -14.24
N GLY A 345 7.89 -15.22 -13.96
CA GLY A 345 7.00 -16.19 -14.60
C GLY A 345 5.74 -16.48 -13.77
N PRO A 346 4.77 -17.23 -14.30
CA PRO A 346 3.52 -17.54 -13.61
C PRO A 346 3.71 -18.20 -12.25
N SER A 347 2.71 -18.09 -11.37
CA SER A 347 2.77 -18.69 -10.05
C SER A 347 2.87 -20.21 -10.16
N GLY A 348 3.80 -20.80 -9.41
CA GLY A 348 4.01 -22.24 -9.41
C GLY A 348 4.72 -22.81 -10.63
N CYS A 349 5.17 -22.03 -11.62
CA CYS A 349 5.77 -22.60 -12.83
C CYS A 349 7.05 -23.43 -12.58
N GLY A 350 7.83 -23.12 -11.54
CA GLY A 350 9.05 -23.88 -11.19
C GLY A 350 10.25 -23.04 -10.76
N LYS A 351 10.12 -21.70 -10.70
CA LYS A 351 11.20 -20.75 -10.35
C LYS A 351 11.89 -21.10 -9.03
N SER A 352 11.13 -21.24 -7.94
CA SER A 352 11.66 -21.59 -6.62
C SER A 352 12.27 -23.00 -6.60
N THR A 353 11.77 -23.93 -7.42
CA THR A 353 12.38 -25.26 -7.59
C THR A 353 13.78 -25.14 -8.18
N LEU A 354 13.94 -24.37 -9.27
CA LEU A 354 15.26 -24.16 -9.87
C LEU A 354 16.21 -23.44 -8.92
N LEU A 355 15.74 -22.39 -8.24
CA LEU A 355 16.54 -21.63 -7.26
C LEU A 355 17.06 -22.53 -6.13
N ASN A 356 16.23 -23.45 -5.62
CA ASN A 356 16.65 -24.43 -4.61
C ASN A 356 17.62 -25.51 -5.14
N LEU A 357 17.47 -25.94 -6.40
CA LEU A 357 18.42 -26.82 -7.07
C LEU A 357 19.79 -26.14 -7.21
N MET A 358 19.81 -24.87 -7.61
CA MET A 358 21.04 -24.06 -7.71
C MET A 358 21.71 -23.84 -6.36
N ALA A 359 20.92 -23.71 -5.29
CA ALA A 359 21.43 -23.63 -3.92
C ALA A 359 21.92 -24.98 -3.35
N GLY A 360 21.79 -26.08 -4.11
CA GLY A 360 22.24 -27.41 -3.71
C GLY A 360 21.37 -28.08 -2.63
N ARG A 361 20.12 -27.64 -2.43
CA ARG A 361 19.21 -28.24 -1.41
C ARG A 361 18.73 -29.63 -1.77
N TYR A 362 18.63 -29.93 -3.07
CA TYR A 362 18.30 -31.26 -3.58
C TYR A 362 18.86 -31.41 -5.00
N ALA A 363 18.96 -32.65 -5.48
CA ALA A 363 19.53 -32.95 -6.79
C ALA A 363 18.48 -32.83 -7.92
N PRO A 364 18.89 -32.43 -9.14
CA PRO A 364 18.05 -32.53 -10.32
C PRO A 364 17.84 -34.01 -10.70
N ASP A 365 16.78 -34.30 -11.46
CA ASP A 365 16.55 -35.67 -11.95
C ASP A 365 17.44 -36.00 -13.15
N SER A 366 17.76 -34.97 -13.95
CA SER A 366 18.71 -35.03 -15.06
C SER A 366 19.36 -33.65 -15.27
N GLY A 367 20.46 -33.62 -16.03
CA GLY A 367 21.26 -32.41 -16.24
C GLY A 367 22.26 -32.16 -15.12
N THR A 368 22.95 -31.03 -15.18
CA THR A 368 24.00 -30.68 -14.20
C THR A 368 23.90 -29.22 -13.78
N ILE A 369 24.25 -28.97 -12.50
CA ILE A 369 24.48 -27.63 -11.96
C ILE A 369 25.90 -27.61 -11.44
N SER A 370 26.71 -26.68 -11.92
CA SER A 370 28.11 -26.54 -11.55
C SER A 370 28.42 -25.09 -11.17
N LEU A 371 29.35 -24.90 -10.24
CA LEU A 371 29.94 -23.61 -9.93
C LEU A 371 31.37 -23.60 -10.47
N PRO A 372 31.62 -22.95 -11.63
CA PRO A 372 32.95 -22.91 -12.22
C PRO A 372 33.94 -22.17 -11.31
N GLY A 373 35.14 -22.75 -11.12
CA GLY A 373 36.24 -22.15 -10.35
C GLY A 373 36.68 -22.94 -9.11
N SER A 374 37.89 -22.64 -8.62
CA SER A 374 38.48 -23.23 -7.41
C SER A 374 37.94 -22.52 -6.16
N ARG A 375 36.90 -23.08 -5.56
CA ARG A 375 36.31 -22.60 -4.29
C ARG A 375 36.67 -23.55 -3.13
N PRO A 376 36.68 -23.04 -1.86
CA PRO A 376 37.53 -23.58 -0.79
C PRO A 376 37.21 -25.02 -0.39
N GLN A 377 38.19 -25.68 0.24
CA GLN A 377 38.16 -27.09 0.73
C GLN A 377 36.94 -27.48 1.59
N ASN A 378 36.13 -26.50 2.05
CA ASN A 378 35.09 -26.67 3.07
C ASN A 378 33.65 -26.43 2.55
N GLY A 379 33.43 -26.41 1.23
CA GLY A 379 32.09 -26.42 0.64
C GLY A 379 31.60 -25.08 0.07
N LEU A 380 30.32 -25.05 -0.28
CA LEU A 380 29.63 -23.98 -1.01
C LEU A 380 29.46 -22.71 -0.16
N ASN A 381 30.08 -21.58 -0.57
CA ASN A 381 29.92 -20.27 0.08
C ASN A 381 28.66 -19.54 -0.44
N LEU A 382 27.47 -20.04 -0.09
CA LEU A 382 26.19 -19.56 -0.61
C LEU A 382 25.34 -18.89 0.48
N GLY A 383 24.62 -17.83 0.11
CA GLY A 383 23.58 -17.15 0.88
C GLY A 383 22.19 -17.58 0.41
N PHE A 384 21.24 -17.70 1.33
CA PHE A 384 19.85 -17.98 0.99
C PHE A 384 18.88 -17.16 1.84
N ILE A 385 17.97 -16.45 1.18
CA ILE A 385 16.88 -15.68 1.77
C ILE A 385 15.58 -16.29 1.26
N SER A 386 14.78 -16.84 2.17
CA SER A 386 13.49 -17.46 1.87
C SER A 386 12.34 -16.47 2.01
N GLN A 387 11.23 -16.77 1.35
CA GLN A 387 9.96 -16.04 1.50
C GLN A 387 9.49 -15.98 2.96
N ALA A 388 9.60 -17.09 3.69
CA ALA A 388 9.27 -17.14 5.11
C ALA A 388 10.38 -16.50 5.96
N ASP A 389 10.00 -15.79 7.02
CA ASP A 389 10.92 -15.33 8.06
C ASP A 389 11.57 -16.56 8.71
N THR A 390 12.89 -16.67 8.56
CA THR A 390 13.70 -17.77 9.10
C THR A 390 14.63 -17.30 10.22
N LEU A 391 14.41 -16.11 10.79
CA LEU A 391 15.11 -15.68 11.99
C LEU A 391 14.79 -16.62 13.16
N LEU A 392 15.79 -16.95 13.95
CA LEU A 392 15.67 -17.80 15.13
C LEU A 392 14.99 -16.99 16.25
N PRO A 393 13.76 -17.35 16.68
CA PRO A 393 12.95 -16.51 17.56
C PRO A 393 13.52 -16.38 18.99
N TRP A 394 14.37 -17.31 19.40
CA TRP A 394 15.05 -17.30 20.71
C TRP A 394 16.41 -16.58 20.70
N ARG A 395 16.82 -15.99 19.58
CA ARG A 395 18.05 -15.20 19.46
C ARG A 395 17.70 -13.75 19.18
N THR A 396 18.50 -12.82 19.69
CA THR A 396 18.35 -11.39 19.37
C THR A 396 18.67 -11.15 17.88
N VAL A 397 18.32 -9.97 17.35
CA VAL A 397 18.62 -9.60 15.95
C VAL A 397 20.11 -9.73 15.67
N ARG A 398 20.97 -9.13 16.50
CA ARG A 398 22.43 -9.23 16.39
C ARG A 398 22.89 -10.69 16.35
N LYS A 399 22.42 -11.51 17.29
CA LYS A 399 22.76 -12.94 17.35
C LYS A 399 22.25 -13.72 16.14
N ASN A 400 21.17 -13.29 15.50
CA ASN A 400 20.71 -13.86 14.24
C ASN A 400 21.67 -13.51 13.10
N VAL A 401 22.08 -12.25 12.97
CA VAL A 401 23.05 -11.79 11.97
C VAL A 401 24.40 -12.49 12.13
N GLU A 402 24.85 -12.69 13.36
CA GLU A 402 26.12 -13.36 13.68
C GLU A 402 26.13 -14.88 13.43
N LEU A 403 24.98 -15.50 13.16
CA LEU A 403 24.83 -16.96 13.14
C LEU A 403 25.79 -17.64 12.15
N GLY A 404 25.90 -17.13 10.92
CA GLY A 404 26.81 -17.71 9.92
C GLY A 404 28.29 -17.58 10.31
N LEU A 405 28.67 -16.46 10.91
CA LEU A 405 30.02 -16.22 11.41
C LEU A 405 30.34 -17.08 12.63
N GLU A 406 29.35 -17.32 13.51
CA GLU A 406 29.46 -18.23 14.65
C GLU A 406 29.75 -19.66 14.20
N ILE A 407 29.00 -20.16 13.21
CA ILE A 407 29.18 -21.49 12.64
C ILE A 407 30.60 -21.62 12.04
N ARG A 408 31.12 -20.55 11.44
CA ARG A 408 32.50 -20.46 10.93
C ARG A 408 33.57 -20.25 12.01
N LYS A 409 33.19 -20.22 13.29
CA LYS A 409 34.08 -20.02 14.44
C LYS A 409 34.86 -18.69 14.41
N VAL A 410 34.29 -17.65 13.80
CA VAL A 410 34.87 -16.30 13.80
C VAL A 410 34.87 -15.75 15.23
N PRO A 411 35.96 -15.09 15.71
CA PRO A 411 36.03 -14.55 17.06
C PRO A 411 34.89 -13.59 17.39
N THR A 412 34.34 -13.66 18.60
CA THR A 412 33.17 -12.86 19.04
C THR A 412 33.30 -11.37 18.76
N ARG A 413 34.48 -10.78 19.01
CA ARG A 413 34.73 -9.36 18.76
C ARG A 413 34.56 -8.98 17.29
N GLU A 414 35.02 -9.85 16.39
CA GLU A 414 34.91 -9.64 14.94
C GLU A 414 33.47 -9.86 14.46
N ARG A 415 32.78 -10.86 15.01
CA ARG A 415 31.35 -11.10 14.74
C ARG A 415 30.48 -9.88 15.08
N HIS A 416 30.65 -9.33 16.29
CA HIS A 416 29.94 -8.13 16.70
C HIS A 416 30.22 -6.95 15.78
N ARG A 417 31.49 -6.72 15.42
CA ARG A 417 31.87 -5.63 14.52
C ARG A 417 31.22 -5.76 13.14
N THR A 418 31.24 -6.95 12.56
CA THR A 418 30.64 -7.21 11.25
C THR A 418 29.12 -7.06 11.30
N ALA A 419 28.48 -7.62 12.34
CA ALA A 419 27.03 -7.51 12.52
C ALA A 419 26.61 -6.05 12.72
N ASP A 420 27.28 -5.30 13.58
CA ASP A 420 26.95 -3.89 13.86
C ASP A 420 27.08 -3.01 12.63
N ARG A 421 28.15 -3.19 11.85
CA ARG A 421 28.33 -2.46 10.59
C ARG A 421 27.16 -2.72 9.62
N LEU A 422 26.76 -3.97 9.44
CA LEU A 422 25.66 -4.32 8.54
C LEU A 422 24.31 -3.84 9.08
N MET A 423 24.09 -3.93 10.40
CA MET A 423 22.87 -3.44 11.05
C MET A 423 22.77 -1.92 10.95
N GLU A 424 23.87 -1.19 11.04
CA GLU A 424 23.92 0.26 10.84
C GLU A 424 23.53 0.65 9.41
N GLN A 425 24.04 -0.07 8.40
CA GLN A 425 23.74 0.18 6.98
C GLN A 425 22.25 0.07 6.64
N VAL A 426 21.49 -0.78 7.35
CA VAL A 426 20.05 -0.98 7.13
C VAL A 426 19.18 -0.38 8.24
N GLY A 427 19.74 0.47 9.10
CA GLY A 427 18.99 1.15 10.15
C GLY A 427 18.42 0.23 11.25
N LEU A 428 19.05 -0.92 11.51
CA LEU A 428 18.63 -1.87 12.54
C LEU A 428 19.48 -1.86 13.81
N LEU A 429 20.53 -1.04 13.89
CA LEU A 429 21.48 -1.06 15.01
C LEU A 429 20.81 -0.86 16.39
N GLU A 430 19.81 0.03 16.47
CA GLU A 430 19.05 0.28 17.71
C GLU A 430 18.26 -0.94 18.18
N PHE A 431 17.93 -1.86 17.27
CA PHE A 431 17.20 -3.10 17.54
C PHE A 431 18.13 -4.32 17.71
N ALA A 432 19.44 -4.11 17.83
CA ALA A 432 20.43 -5.19 17.96
C ALA A 432 20.11 -6.20 19.07
N ASN A 433 19.51 -5.74 20.16
CA ASN A 433 19.17 -6.56 21.32
C ASN A 433 17.71 -7.04 21.34
N SER A 434 16.88 -6.58 20.40
CA SER A 434 15.50 -7.04 20.25
C SER A 434 15.45 -8.48 19.74
N TYR A 435 14.34 -9.15 19.97
CA TYR A 435 14.02 -10.47 19.41
C TYR A 435 13.15 -10.33 18.16
N PRO A 436 13.15 -11.33 17.25
CA PRO A 436 12.39 -11.25 16.00
C PRO A 436 10.91 -10.93 16.18
N PHE A 437 10.25 -11.42 17.23
CA PHE A 437 8.83 -11.13 17.48
C PHE A 437 8.53 -9.67 17.84
N GLU A 438 9.55 -8.89 18.21
CA GLU A 438 9.45 -7.45 18.52
C GLU A 438 9.65 -6.58 17.26
N LEU A 439 9.99 -7.18 16.12
CA LEU A 439 10.25 -6.49 14.86
C LEU A 439 9.02 -6.44 13.95
N SER A 440 8.89 -5.35 13.19
CA SER A 440 7.96 -5.28 12.06
C SER A 440 8.35 -6.25 10.94
N GLY A 441 7.44 -6.51 9.99
CA GLY A 441 7.72 -7.37 8.83
C GLY A 441 8.94 -6.90 8.02
N GLY A 442 9.03 -5.61 7.72
CA GLY A 442 10.17 -5.02 7.01
C GLY A 442 11.49 -5.15 7.78
N MET A 443 11.45 -4.95 9.10
CA MET A 443 12.63 -5.11 9.95
C MET A 443 13.14 -6.56 9.99
N LYS A 444 12.22 -7.53 10.02
CA LYS A 444 12.56 -8.97 9.92
C LYS A 444 13.22 -9.30 8.59
N GLN A 445 12.71 -8.73 7.50
CA GLN A 445 13.30 -8.93 6.18
C GLN A 445 14.69 -8.30 6.08
N ARG A 446 14.87 -7.05 6.53
CA ARG A 446 16.21 -6.42 6.63
C ARG A 446 17.19 -7.28 7.41
N ALA A 447 16.77 -7.78 8.57
CA ALA A 447 17.59 -8.66 9.41
C ALA A 447 17.94 -9.99 8.69
N SER A 448 17.02 -10.55 7.92
CA SER A 448 17.25 -11.76 7.11
C SER A 448 18.25 -11.53 5.98
N VAL A 449 18.17 -10.37 5.30
CA VAL A 449 19.10 -9.95 4.24
C VAL A 449 20.52 -9.81 4.80
N ILE A 450 20.70 -9.01 5.85
CA ILE A 450 22.04 -8.77 6.42
C ILE A 450 22.62 -10.04 7.07
N ARG A 451 21.79 -10.95 7.59
CA ARG A 451 22.24 -12.26 8.07
C ARG A 451 22.84 -13.11 6.95
N ALA A 452 22.22 -13.11 5.77
CA ALA A 452 22.76 -13.84 4.62
C ALA A 452 24.08 -13.21 4.14
N LEU A 453 24.21 -11.89 4.24
CA LEU A 453 25.42 -11.15 3.87
C LEU A 453 26.57 -11.27 4.89
N ALA A 454 26.27 -11.48 6.17
CA ALA A 454 27.23 -11.35 7.27
C ALA A 454 28.47 -12.24 7.15
N TYR A 455 28.35 -13.45 6.60
CA TYR A 455 29.47 -14.38 6.41
C TYR A 455 30.12 -14.28 5.03
N ASP A 456 29.80 -13.23 4.28
CA ASP A 456 30.39 -12.89 2.99
C ASP A 456 30.23 -14.00 1.93
N PRO A 457 28.99 -14.37 1.54
CA PRO A 457 28.76 -15.36 0.50
C PRO A 457 29.23 -14.86 -0.87
N ASP A 458 29.52 -15.79 -1.78
CA ASP A 458 29.87 -15.45 -3.18
C ASP A 458 28.60 -15.26 -4.04
N VAL A 459 27.57 -16.05 -3.74
CA VAL A 459 26.27 -16.04 -4.42
C VAL A 459 25.15 -16.01 -3.38
N ILE A 460 24.14 -15.19 -3.61
CA ILE A 460 22.97 -15.04 -2.74
C ILE A 460 21.72 -15.40 -3.54
N PHE A 461 20.93 -16.33 -3.02
CA PHE A 461 19.63 -16.68 -3.56
C PHE A 461 18.52 -15.99 -2.76
N MET A 462 17.56 -15.40 -3.45
CA MET A 462 16.41 -14.73 -2.84
C MET A 462 15.11 -15.28 -3.44
N ASP A 463 14.26 -15.87 -2.62
CA ASP A 463 12.95 -16.40 -3.05
C ASP A 463 11.85 -15.49 -2.52
N GLU A 464 11.28 -14.64 -3.39
CA GLU A 464 10.17 -13.73 -3.05
C GLU A 464 10.47 -12.83 -1.82
N PRO A 465 11.62 -12.12 -1.77
CA PRO A 465 12.11 -11.45 -0.56
C PRO A 465 11.26 -10.25 -0.11
N PHE A 466 10.41 -9.71 -0.99
CA PHE A 466 9.61 -8.50 -0.75
C PHE A 466 8.13 -8.79 -0.46
N VAL A 467 7.73 -10.07 -0.49
CA VAL A 467 6.32 -10.44 -0.37
C VAL A 467 5.75 -10.08 1.00
N GLY A 468 4.56 -9.48 0.98
CA GLY A 468 3.83 -9.08 2.18
C GLY A 468 4.31 -7.77 2.82
N LEU A 469 5.17 -7.01 2.14
CA LEU A 469 5.55 -5.66 2.53
C LEU A 469 4.65 -4.61 1.84
N ASP A 470 4.38 -3.51 2.53
CA ASP A 470 3.79 -2.33 1.91
C ASP A 470 4.78 -1.68 0.93
N VAL A 471 4.25 -0.84 0.02
CA VAL A 471 5.03 -0.27 -1.08
C VAL A 471 6.23 0.55 -0.59
N GLN A 472 6.08 1.35 0.47
CA GLN A 472 7.17 2.21 0.96
C GLN A 472 8.27 1.38 1.62
N THR A 473 7.88 0.43 2.48
CA THR A 473 8.82 -0.49 3.12
C THR A 473 9.55 -1.34 2.09
N ARG A 474 8.84 -1.78 1.04
CA ARG A 474 9.42 -2.50 -0.09
C ARG A 474 10.43 -1.65 -0.86
N ASP A 475 10.06 -0.45 -1.31
CA ASP A 475 10.96 0.42 -2.07
C ASP A 475 12.23 0.76 -1.26
N ALA A 476 12.08 0.97 0.05
CA ALA A 476 13.22 1.17 0.94
C ALA A 476 14.11 -0.08 1.04
N LEU A 477 13.53 -1.28 1.17
CA LEU A 477 14.29 -2.54 1.21
C LEU A 477 14.96 -2.87 -0.13
N GLU A 478 14.30 -2.60 -1.25
CA GLU A 478 14.88 -2.68 -2.60
C GLU A 478 16.12 -1.78 -2.68
N GLN A 479 16.02 -0.54 -2.19
CA GLN A 479 17.12 0.43 -2.21
C GLN A 479 18.27 0.00 -1.28
N ASP A 480 17.96 -0.56 -0.10
CA ASP A 480 18.95 -1.13 0.82
C ASP A 480 19.72 -2.28 0.14
N ILE A 481 19.01 -3.22 -0.49
CA ILE A 481 19.62 -4.36 -1.21
C ILE A 481 20.48 -3.88 -2.37
N LEU A 482 19.98 -2.90 -3.14
CA LEU A 482 20.72 -2.32 -4.25
C LEU A 482 22.03 -1.68 -3.79
N THR A 483 21.98 -0.95 -2.69
CA THR A 483 23.14 -0.27 -2.09
C THR A 483 24.15 -1.29 -1.58
N LEU A 484 23.69 -2.30 -0.83
CA LEU A 484 24.53 -3.39 -0.34
C LEU A 484 25.18 -4.17 -1.48
N TRP A 485 24.43 -4.44 -2.55
CA TRP A 485 24.96 -5.12 -3.73
C TRP A 485 26.02 -4.30 -4.45
N LEU A 486 25.81 -2.99 -4.65
CA LEU A 486 26.80 -2.10 -5.27
C LEU A 486 28.11 -2.02 -4.46
N GLU A 487 28.01 -2.04 -3.12
CA GLU A 487 29.18 -2.02 -2.22
C GLU A 487 29.94 -3.36 -2.23
N HIS A 488 29.21 -4.47 -2.13
CA HIS A 488 29.81 -5.80 -1.94
C HIS A 488 30.07 -6.56 -3.24
N LYS A 489 29.49 -6.12 -4.37
CA LYS A 489 29.57 -6.72 -5.71
C LYS A 489 29.36 -8.24 -5.70
N LYS A 490 28.32 -8.69 -5.00
CA LYS A 490 27.95 -10.11 -4.90
C LYS A 490 27.20 -10.59 -6.13
N THR A 491 27.16 -11.89 -6.36
CA THR A 491 26.26 -12.47 -7.36
C THR A 491 24.90 -12.71 -6.71
N ILE A 492 23.81 -12.20 -7.29
CA ILE A 492 22.46 -12.37 -6.75
C ILE A 492 21.59 -13.08 -7.78
N VAL A 493 20.86 -14.11 -7.32
CA VAL A 493 19.80 -14.75 -8.09
C VAL A 493 18.49 -14.61 -7.31
N MET A 494 17.55 -13.85 -7.86
CA MET A 494 16.27 -13.55 -7.22
C MET A 494 15.11 -14.20 -7.98
N VAL A 495 14.07 -14.61 -7.26
CA VAL A 495 12.78 -15.00 -7.81
C VAL A 495 11.74 -14.00 -7.32
N THR A 496 10.93 -13.47 -8.24
CA THR A 496 9.78 -12.63 -7.92
C THR A 496 8.67 -12.84 -8.96
N HIS A 497 7.46 -12.44 -8.60
CA HIS A 497 6.33 -12.29 -9.53
C HIS A 497 6.05 -10.82 -9.90
N ASP A 498 6.74 -9.86 -9.28
CA ASP A 498 6.61 -8.42 -9.57
C ASP A 498 7.66 -7.99 -10.63
N LEU A 499 7.18 -7.52 -11.79
CA LEU A 499 8.05 -7.05 -12.86
C LEU A 499 8.76 -5.74 -12.51
N GLY A 500 8.15 -4.90 -11.68
CA GLY A 500 8.76 -3.68 -11.20
C GLY A 500 10.02 -3.97 -10.39
N GLU A 501 9.94 -4.91 -9.45
CA GLU A 501 11.08 -5.40 -8.67
C GLU A 501 12.17 -5.98 -9.59
N ALA A 502 11.78 -6.85 -10.52
CA ALA A 502 12.69 -7.52 -11.43
C ALA A 502 13.47 -6.52 -12.30
N ILE A 503 12.81 -5.54 -12.91
CA ILE A 503 13.46 -4.55 -13.77
C ILE A 503 14.28 -3.56 -12.94
N THR A 504 13.79 -3.19 -11.75
CA THR A 504 14.49 -2.24 -10.90
C THR A 504 15.82 -2.79 -10.43
N LEU A 505 15.87 -4.03 -9.93
CA LEU A 505 17.07 -4.55 -9.27
C LEU A 505 18.07 -5.22 -10.22
N SER A 506 17.61 -5.77 -11.34
CA SER A 506 18.39 -6.72 -12.12
C SER A 506 19.23 -6.10 -13.22
N ASP A 507 20.29 -6.81 -13.58
CA ASP A 507 21.01 -6.65 -14.85
C ASP A 507 20.37 -7.49 -15.96
N ARG A 508 19.85 -8.67 -15.59
CA ARG A 508 19.16 -9.61 -16.48
C ARG A 508 17.90 -10.19 -15.84
N VAL A 509 16.86 -10.37 -16.66
CA VAL A 509 15.59 -11.01 -16.27
C VAL A 509 15.35 -12.22 -17.15
N ILE A 510 15.16 -13.39 -16.54
CA ILE A 510 14.81 -14.65 -17.22
C ILE A 510 13.31 -14.91 -17.02
N LEU A 511 12.57 -14.97 -18.12
CA LEU A 511 11.16 -15.30 -18.12
C LEU A 511 10.97 -16.81 -18.31
N PHE A 512 10.27 -17.42 -17.36
CA PHE A 512 9.87 -18.83 -17.40
C PHE A 512 8.49 -19.00 -18.05
N SER A 513 8.33 -20.08 -18.82
CA SER A 513 7.03 -20.56 -19.30
C SER A 513 6.14 -21.06 -18.15
N GLY A 514 4.88 -21.38 -18.45
CA GLY A 514 4.04 -22.22 -17.58
C GLY A 514 4.62 -23.63 -17.36
N ARG A 515 3.93 -24.45 -16.57
CA ARG A 515 4.39 -25.83 -16.30
C ARG A 515 4.29 -26.74 -17.54
N PRO A 516 5.30 -27.59 -17.81
CA PRO A 516 6.62 -27.65 -17.16
C PRO A 516 7.49 -26.45 -17.54
N ALA A 517 8.17 -25.87 -16.56
CA ALA A 517 8.95 -24.64 -16.75
C ALA A 517 10.14 -24.87 -17.69
N THR A 518 10.19 -24.03 -18.72
CA THR A 518 11.31 -23.81 -19.64
C THR A 518 11.66 -22.31 -19.65
N ILE A 519 12.82 -21.94 -20.18
CA ILE A 519 13.16 -20.53 -20.39
C ILE A 519 12.48 -20.07 -21.67
N LYS A 520 11.55 -19.12 -21.54
CA LYS A 520 10.83 -18.53 -22.67
C LYS A 520 11.62 -17.41 -23.32
N ALA A 521 12.16 -16.51 -22.49
CA ALA A 521 12.89 -15.34 -22.96
C ALA A 521 13.89 -14.87 -21.92
N GLU A 522 14.90 -14.16 -22.39
CA GLU A 522 15.92 -13.51 -21.59
C GLU A 522 15.99 -12.03 -21.97
N TYR A 523 16.05 -11.19 -20.95
CA TYR A 523 15.99 -9.74 -21.08
C TYR A 523 17.18 -9.10 -20.41
N ASP A 524 17.98 -8.36 -21.19
CA ASP A 524 18.94 -7.41 -20.65
C ASP A 524 18.22 -6.16 -20.15
N ILE A 525 18.67 -5.64 -19.01
CA ILE A 525 18.11 -4.42 -18.40
C ILE A 525 19.11 -3.26 -18.58
N PRO A 526 18.99 -2.47 -19.67
CA PRO A 526 19.92 -1.39 -20.01
C PRO A 526 19.71 -0.11 -19.17
N LEU A 527 19.28 -0.23 -17.92
CA LEU A 527 19.14 0.92 -17.03
C LEU A 527 20.52 1.24 -16.40
N PRO A 528 20.96 2.50 -16.38
CA PRO A 528 22.26 2.88 -15.83
C PRO A 528 22.37 2.54 -14.33
N ARG A 529 23.60 2.46 -13.81
CA ARG A 529 23.90 2.26 -12.38
C ARG A 529 24.79 3.42 -11.89
N PRO A 530 24.62 3.93 -10.65
CA PRO A 530 23.57 3.58 -9.70
C PRO A 530 22.20 4.07 -10.19
N ARG A 531 21.16 3.28 -9.93
CA ARG A 531 19.78 3.62 -10.27
C ARG A 531 19.00 3.87 -9.00
N SER A 532 18.08 4.83 -9.04
CA SER A 532 17.13 5.07 -7.96
C SER A 532 15.95 4.12 -8.12
N VAL A 533 15.61 3.37 -7.08
CA VAL A 533 14.46 2.44 -7.11
C VAL A 533 13.18 3.15 -7.53
N VAL A 534 12.98 4.37 -7.05
CA VAL A 534 11.78 5.17 -7.31
C VAL A 534 11.85 5.85 -8.68
N GLU A 535 12.95 6.57 -8.97
CA GLU A 535 13.02 7.39 -10.21
C GLU A 535 13.09 6.54 -11.47
N SER A 536 13.73 5.37 -11.41
CA SER A 536 13.90 4.49 -12.58
C SER A 536 12.56 4.03 -13.13
N LYS A 537 11.57 3.81 -12.26
CA LYS A 537 10.22 3.36 -12.61
C LYS A 537 9.48 4.37 -13.53
N PHE A 538 9.94 5.62 -13.58
CA PHE A 538 9.37 6.70 -14.39
C PHE A 538 10.12 6.98 -15.69
N THR A 539 11.22 6.26 -15.98
CA THR A 539 11.97 6.43 -17.24
C THR A 539 11.26 5.73 -18.40
N ASP A 540 11.37 6.30 -19.60
CA ASP A 540 10.79 5.71 -20.81
C ASP A 540 11.38 4.32 -21.10
N GLU A 541 12.69 4.15 -20.85
CA GLU A 541 13.40 2.89 -20.96
C GLU A 541 12.76 1.83 -20.06
N PHE A 542 12.52 2.13 -18.79
CA PHE A 542 11.87 1.21 -17.85
C PHE A 542 10.47 0.82 -18.32
N VAL A 543 9.65 1.80 -18.71
CA VAL A 543 8.27 1.55 -19.18
C VAL A 543 8.28 0.68 -20.43
N SER A 544 9.22 0.90 -21.36
CA SER A 544 9.34 0.11 -22.58
C SER A 544 9.69 -1.35 -22.31
N ILE A 545 10.67 -1.59 -21.43
CA ILE A 545 11.09 -2.94 -21.03
C ILE A 545 9.96 -3.64 -20.27
N HIS A 546 9.31 -2.92 -19.35
CA HIS A 546 8.18 -3.45 -18.58
C HIS A 546 7.05 -3.91 -19.50
N LYS A 547 6.65 -3.09 -20.48
CA LYS A 547 5.63 -3.47 -21.47
C LYS A 547 6.03 -4.72 -22.25
N ARG A 548 7.29 -4.82 -22.68
CA ARG A 548 7.80 -5.96 -23.44
C ARG A 548 7.76 -7.26 -22.62
N ILE A 549 8.28 -7.25 -21.40
CA ILE A 549 8.26 -8.43 -20.53
C ILE A 549 6.83 -8.80 -20.15
N TRP A 550 5.96 -7.82 -19.89
CA TRP A 550 4.55 -8.05 -19.56
C TRP A 550 3.78 -8.70 -20.71
N GLN A 551 4.01 -8.29 -21.96
CA GLN A 551 3.38 -8.92 -23.13
C GLN A 551 3.69 -10.42 -23.18
N ASP A 552 4.96 -10.80 -23.00
CA ASP A 552 5.36 -12.20 -23.01
C ASP A 552 4.83 -12.99 -21.80
N LEU A 553 4.78 -12.37 -20.62
CA LEU A 553 4.26 -12.96 -19.39
C LEU A 553 2.75 -13.18 -19.46
N SER A 554 2.00 -12.16 -19.92
CA SER A 554 0.54 -12.22 -20.02
C SER A 554 0.05 -13.33 -20.95
N ALA A 555 0.79 -13.60 -22.03
CA ALA A 555 0.52 -14.74 -22.91
C ALA A 555 0.62 -16.09 -22.18
N GLU A 556 1.54 -16.24 -21.22
CA GLU A 556 1.66 -17.48 -20.43
C GLU A 556 0.50 -17.63 -19.42
N VAL A 557 0.14 -16.55 -18.73
CA VAL A 557 -0.96 -16.55 -17.75
C VAL A 557 -2.30 -16.89 -18.41
N LEU A 558 -2.53 -16.38 -19.63
CA LEU A 558 -3.73 -16.69 -20.42
C LEU A 558 -3.74 -18.15 -20.91
N ASN A 559 -2.60 -18.69 -21.33
CA ASN A 559 -2.48 -20.09 -21.76
C ASN A 559 -2.70 -21.08 -20.60
N GLU A 560 -2.22 -20.76 -19.39
CA GLU A 560 -2.50 -21.58 -18.19
C GLU A 560 -3.99 -21.57 -17.81
N SER A 561 -4.67 -20.42 -17.97
CA SER A 561 -6.09 -20.27 -17.64
C SER A 561 -7.00 -21.09 -18.56
N GLN A 562 -6.62 -21.27 -19.82
CA GLN A 562 -7.37 -22.10 -20.78
C GLN A 562 -7.05 -23.61 -20.69
N GLY A 563 -5.87 -23.98 -20.18
CA GLY A 563 -5.49 -25.38 -19.97
C GLY A 563 -6.15 -26.04 -18.75
N GLY A 564 -6.74 -25.26 -17.83
CA GLY A 564 -7.35 -25.73 -16.59
C GLY A 564 -8.79 -26.25 -16.70
N GLU A 565 -9.50 -26.03 -17.81
CA GLU A 565 -10.88 -26.51 -18.01
C GLU A 565 -10.97 -27.96 -18.57
N HIS A 566 -9.84 -28.62 -18.82
CA HIS A 566 -9.77 -29.98 -19.38
C HIS A 566 -8.84 -30.95 -18.63
N ALA A 567 -8.65 -30.77 -17.32
CA ALA A 567 -7.93 -31.72 -16.48
C ALA A 567 -8.83 -32.39 -15.44
#